data_AF-A0A951CG48-F1
#
_entry.id   AF-A0A951CG48-F1
#
_cell.length_a   1.000
_cell.length_b   1.000
_cell.length_c   1.000
_cell.angle_alpha   90.00
_cell.angle_beta   90.00
_cell.angle_gamma   90.00
#
_symmetry.space_group_name_H-M   'P 1'
#
loop_
_entity.id
_entity.type
_entity.pdbx_description
1 polymer ?
#
loop_
_entity_poly.entity_id
_entity_poly.type
_entity_poly.pdbx_seq_one_letter_code
_entity_poly.pdbx_strand_id
1 'polypeptide(L)'
;MQYFLTEENLPLDEEQPSDADSAFLSPFGPSGPRTPRGKATSSMNGLKHGCRSEKTILPGEDPAEFEFTIKGWFTHYDPQDGVAYTLVEETARAHWFLKRNEKWLEKVQWDLPSEPSSWTDSDHKRFTNFSRYKTTAERAFFRHYKELEAYYGRLDRAEQLRSRARDRLIRLQIQWCNEKQKTMAEELKLQQVIEVEVVNGQTRTFFFPSNQQMMKEAAKRPQVPLLFERYISFPQGVPPEYDWTRLDEFRKRTDMIGVQKMSYDTWLEVIQREAASGSGHVGPVVPIDSDPEPESRPPA
;
A
#
# COMPACT_ATOMS: atom_id res chain seq x y z
N MET A 1 -62.68 2.72 2.67
CA MET A 1 -63.94 2.62 3.43
C MET A 1 -63.68 3.26 4.78
N GLN A 2 -64.45 4.31 5.08
CA GLN A 2 -64.67 4.85 6.43
C GLN A 2 -65.19 3.77 7.38
N TYR A 3 -65.14 4.07 8.68
CA TYR A 3 -66.10 3.78 9.76
C TYR A 3 -65.33 3.50 11.05
N PHE A 4 -65.60 4.12 12.20
CA PHE A 4 -66.35 5.31 12.59
C PHE A 4 -66.09 5.44 14.11
N LEU A 5 -66.21 6.65 14.65
CA LEU A 5 -66.23 6.92 16.09
C LEU A 5 -67.42 6.24 16.77
N THR A 6 -67.24 5.86 18.04
CA THR A 6 -68.33 5.89 19.03
C THR A 6 -67.85 6.68 20.24
N GLU A 7 -68.38 7.89 20.36
CA GLU A 7 -68.46 8.64 21.61
C GLU A 7 -69.52 7.99 22.51
N GLU A 8 -69.31 7.94 23.82
CA GLU A 8 -70.33 8.37 24.79
C GLU A 8 -69.77 8.48 26.21
N ASN A 9 -70.20 9.58 26.88
CA ASN A 9 -70.12 9.90 28.31
C ASN A 9 -68.91 10.70 28.84
N LEU A 10 -69.03 12.03 28.70
CA LEU A 10 -68.74 13.04 29.73
C LEU A 10 -70.09 13.51 30.34
N PRO A 11 -70.17 14.25 31.47
CA PRO A 11 -69.22 14.47 32.58
C PRO A 11 -69.90 14.34 33.97
N LEU A 12 -69.12 14.35 35.06
CA LEU A 12 -69.57 14.91 36.33
C LEU A 12 -68.51 15.91 36.81
N ASP A 13 -68.95 17.16 36.96
CA ASP A 13 -68.34 18.24 37.73
C ASP A 13 -67.94 17.73 39.14
N GLU A 14 -67.02 18.27 39.93
CA GLU A 14 -66.57 19.64 40.11
C GLU A 14 -65.43 19.55 41.13
N GLU A 15 -64.23 20.04 40.83
CA GLU A 15 -63.31 20.56 41.87
C GLU A 15 -62.23 21.41 41.17
N GLN A 16 -62.44 22.73 41.22
CA GLN A 16 -61.37 23.71 41.01
C GLN A 16 -60.70 23.98 42.36
N PRO A 17 -59.36 24.03 42.40
CA PRO A 17 -58.70 25.13 43.07
C PRO A 17 -57.65 25.75 42.11
N SER A 18 -57.90 26.98 41.67
CA SER A 18 -57.42 28.24 42.28
C SER A 18 -56.06 28.66 41.75
N ASP A 19 -56.07 29.70 40.93
CA ASP A 19 -54.91 30.53 40.61
C ASP A 19 -54.26 31.06 41.90
N ALA A 20 -53.16 30.44 42.30
CA ALA A 20 -52.22 31.00 43.26
C ALA A 20 -50.82 30.43 43.01
N ASP A 21 -49.97 31.29 42.47
CA ASP A 21 -48.55 31.43 42.78
C ASP A 21 -47.83 30.23 43.43
N SER A 22 -47.01 29.54 42.64
CA SER A 22 -45.62 29.33 43.05
C SER A 22 -44.74 28.99 41.86
N ALA A 23 -44.09 30.00 41.31
CA ALA A 23 -42.90 29.83 40.50
C ALA A 23 -41.82 29.12 41.33
N PHE A 24 -41.60 27.83 41.10
CA PHE A 24 -40.36 27.16 41.50
C PHE A 24 -39.22 27.66 40.58
N LEU A 25 -38.76 28.88 40.87
CA LEU A 25 -37.54 29.45 40.32
C LEU A 25 -36.36 28.61 40.84
N SER A 26 -35.82 27.75 39.98
CA SER A 26 -34.48 27.20 40.20
C SER A 26 -33.49 28.37 40.36
N PRO A 27 -32.65 28.41 41.42
CA PRO A 27 -31.74 29.53 41.68
C PRO A 27 -30.56 29.62 40.70
N PHE A 28 -30.51 28.74 39.68
CA PHE A 28 -29.44 28.66 38.68
C PHE A 28 -29.98 28.86 37.27
N GLY A 29 -30.67 29.99 37.04
CA GLY A 29 -30.91 30.47 35.68
C GLY A 29 -29.60 30.92 35.00
N PRO A 30 -29.49 30.91 33.65
CA PRO A 30 -28.30 31.34 32.96
C PRO A 30 -27.90 32.76 33.40
N SER A 31 -26.68 32.89 33.93
CA SER A 31 -26.08 34.11 34.50
C SER A 31 -25.68 35.14 33.43
N GLY A 32 -26.41 35.18 32.31
CA GLY A 32 -26.21 36.13 31.23
C GLY A 32 -26.94 37.46 31.51
N PRO A 33 -26.41 38.60 31.03
CA PRO A 33 -27.07 39.88 31.17
C PRO A 33 -28.43 39.89 30.46
N ARG A 34 -29.50 40.17 31.20
CA ARG A 34 -30.88 40.17 30.70
C ARG A 34 -31.36 41.53 30.19
N THR A 35 -30.60 42.59 30.44
CA THR A 35 -30.92 43.96 30.00
C THR A 35 -30.27 44.29 28.66
N PRO A 36 -30.89 45.14 27.81
CA PRO A 36 -30.28 45.59 26.55
C PRO A 36 -28.88 46.20 26.74
N ARG A 37 -28.70 46.99 27.81
CA ARG A 37 -27.40 47.56 28.20
C ARG A 37 -26.37 46.48 28.56
N GLY A 38 -26.75 45.49 29.36
CA GLY A 38 -25.84 44.40 29.73
C GLY A 38 -25.49 43.50 28.54
N LYS A 39 -26.43 43.28 27.60
CA LYS A 39 -26.17 42.58 26.34
C LYS A 39 -25.20 43.37 25.46
N ALA A 40 -25.37 44.68 25.33
CA ALA A 40 -24.45 45.56 24.58
C ALA A 40 -23.04 45.59 25.20
N THR A 41 -22.92 45.64 26.53
CA THR A 41 -21.61 45.53 27.19
C THR A 41 -20.98 44.14 26.98
N SER A 42 -21.77 43.06 27.01
CA SER A 42 -21.28 41.71 26.74
C SER A 42 -20.83 41.51 25.28
N SER A 43 -21.52 42.10 24.31
CA SER A 43 -21.11 42.06 22.89
C SER A 43 -19.84 42.87 22.63
N MET A 44 -19.69 44.01 23.32
CA MET A 44 -18.45 44.81 23.29
C MET A 44 -17.26 44.06 23.90
N ASN A 45 -17.46 43.21 24.92
CA ASN A 45 -16.40 42.34 25.44
C ASN A 45 -15.91 41.34 24.38
N GLY A 46 -16.85 40.76 23.61
CA GLY A 46 -16.51 39.89 22.48
C GLY A 46 -15.62 40.58 21.43
N LEU A 47 -15.80 41.89 21.22
CA LEU A 47 -15.00 42.69 20.28
C LEU A 47 -13.70 43.25 20.88
N LYS A 48 -13.63 43.47 22.20
CA LYS A 48 -12.47 44.07 22.88
C LYS A 48 -11.28 43.11 22.96
N HIS A 49 -11.52 41.85 23.29
CA HIS A 49 -10.47 40.83 23.40
C HIS A 49 -10.63 39.70 22.40
N GLY A 50 -11.79 39.57 21.73
CA GLY A 50 -11.88 38.66 20.59
C GLY A 50 -11.99 37.17 20.86
N CYS A 51 -11.70 36.73 22.09
CA CYS A 51 -11.67 35.32 22.49
C CYS A 51 -13.01 34.58 22.32
N ARG A 52 -14.11 35.33 22.15
CA ARG A 52 -15.46 34.80 21.86
C ARG A 52 -16.03 35.32 20.53
N SER A 53 -15.21 35.99 19.74
CA SER A 53 -15.65 36.59 18.47
C SER A 53 -15.60 35.53 17.36
N GLU A 54 -16.66 35.46 16.57
CA GLU A 54 -16.70 34.67 15.32
C GLU A 54 -15.91 35.36 14.18
N LYS A 55 -15.51 36.63 14.37
CA LYS A 55 -14.70 37.36 13.38
C LYS A 55 -13.30 36.77 13.27
N THR A 56 -12.90 36.50 12.02
CA THR A 56 -11.61 35.91 11.65
C THR A 56 -10.43 36.80 12.01
N ILE A 57 -10.50 38.11 11.74
CA ILE A 57 -9.48 39.10 12.10
C ILE A 57 -10.14 40.19 12.96
N LEU A 58 -9.45 40.62 14.01
CA LEU A 58 -9.92 41.67 14.91
C LEU A 58 -9.14 42.98 14.73
N PRO A 59 -9.71 44.13 15.11
CA PRO A 59 -8.98 45.39 15.13
C PRO A 59 -7.71 45.29 16.00
N GLY A 60 -6.55 45.56 15.40
CA GLY A 60 -5.24 45.48 16.06
C GLY A 60 -4.47 44.16 15.85
N GLU A 61 -5.05 43.19 15.13
CA GLU A 61 -4.31 42.02 14.64
C GLU A 61 -3.70 42.29 13.27
N ASP A 62 -2.57 41.66 12.98
CA ASP A 62 -1.90 41.76 11.69
C ASP A 62 -2.53 40.77 10.68
N PRO A 63 -3.18 41.25 9.61
CA PRO A 63 -3.71 40.37 8.56
C PRO A 63 -2.63 39.51 7.90
N ALA A 64 -1.38 39.99 7.82
CA ALA A 64 -0.28 39.22 7.24
C ALA A 64 0.09 38.01 8.09
N GLU A 65 0.00 38.10 9.41
CA GLU A 65 0.23 36.95 10.30
C GLU A 65 -0.88 35.90 10.15
N PHE A 66 -2.12 36.35 9.97
CA PHE A 66 -3.25 35.47 9.68
C PHE A 66 -3.04 34.75 8.34
N GLU A 67 -2.78 35.50 7.27
CA GLU A 67 -2.53 34.95 5.94
C GLU A 67 -1.34 33.98 5.94
N PHE A 68 -0.24 34.32 6.62
CA PHE A 68 0.90 33.43 6.78
C PHE A 68 0.52 32.12 7.48
N THR A 69 -0.26 32.21 8.56
CA THR A 69 -0.73 31.03 9.30
C THR A 69 -1.60 30.15 8.41
N ILE A 70 -2.59 30.71 7.72
CA ILE A 70 -3.48 29.96 6.82
C ILE A 70 -2.69 29.34 5.66
N LYS A 71 -1.85 30.13 4.99
CA LYS A 71 -1.05 29.67 3.85
C LYS A 71 -0.12 28.51 4.24
N GLY A 72 0.45 28.52 5.44
CA GLY A 72 1.28 27.43 5.95
C GLY A 72 0.54 26.08 5.98
N TRP A 73 -0.70 26.06 6.46
CA TRP A 73 -1.52 24.84 6.49
C TRP A 73 -1.88 24.34 5.08
N PHE A 74 -2.31 25.25 4.19
CA PHE A 74 -2.63 24.88 2.81
C PHE A 74 -1.40 24.37 2.03
N THR A 75 -0.24 24.97 2.25
CA THR A 75 1.01 24.53 1.61
C THR A 75 1.44 23.16 2.11
N HIS A 76 1.26 22.88 3.41
CA HIS A 76 1.69 21.60 3.99
C HIS A 76 0.83 20.42 3.53
N TYR A 77 -0.48 20.59 3.51
CA TYR A 77 -1.42 19.50 3.21
C TYR A 77 -1.82 19.42 1.73
N ASP A 78 -1.60 20.47 0.94
CA ASP A 78 -1.91 20.57 -0.49
C ASP A 78 -3.24 19.86 -0.86
N PRO A 79 -4.38 20.36 -0.37
CA PRO A 79 -5.65 19.64 -0.47
C PRO A 79 -6.11 19.49 -1.92
N GLN A 80 -6.27 18.24 -2.36
CA GLN A 80 -6.63 17.88 -3.74
C GLN A 80 -8.15 17.81 -4.00
N ASP A 81 -8.96 17.89 -2.95
CA ASP A 81 -10.42 17.80 -3.03
C ASP A 81 -11.10 18.76 -2.03
N GLY A 82 -12.41 18.97 -2.21
CA GLY A 82 -13.18 19.92 -1.41
C GLY A 82 -13.33 19.53 0.07
N VAL A 83 -13.30 18.24 0.40
CA VAL A 83 -13.36 17.78 1.80
C VAL A 83 -12.03 18.08 2.50
N ALA A 84 -10.92 17.74 1.85
CA ALA A 84 -9.57 18.07 2.31
C ALA A 84 -9.42 19.59 2.51
N TYR A 85 -9.89 20.39 1.53
CA TYR A 85 -9.85 21.85 1.61
C TYR A 85 -10.56 22.37 2.86
N THR A 86 -11.78 21.89 3.11
CA THR A 86 -12.59 22.30 4.27
C THR A 86 -11.90 21.94 5.59
N LEU A 87 -11.37 20.73 5.72
CA LEU A 87 -10.68 20.28 6.93
C LEU A 87 -9.40 21.09 7.22
N VAL A 88 -8.63 21.40 6.17
CA VAL A 88 -7.44 22.26 6.27
C VAL A 88 -7.83 23.67 6.69
N GLU A 89 -8.87 24.25 6.07
CA GLU A 89 -9.36 25.58 6.41
C GLU A 89 -9.83 25.67 7.87
N GLU A 90 -10.67 24.74 8.31
CA GLU A 90 -11.19 24.69 9.69
C GLU A 90 -10.07 24.53 10.72
N THR A 91 -9.12 23.65 10.45
CA THR A 91 -7.94 23.44 11.31
C THR A 91 -7.08 24.70 11.38
N ALA A 92 -6.83 25.35 10.25
CA ALA A 92 -6.03 26.56 10.17
C ALA A 92 -6.69 27.73 10.92
N ARG A 93 -8.01 27.89 10.78
CA ARG A 93 -8.79 28.88 11.53
C ARG A 93 -8.80 28.59 13.03
N ALA A 94 -8.97 27.32 13.43
CA ALA A 94 -8.92 26.94 14.83
C ALA A 94 -7.53 27.17 15.44
N HIS A 95 -6.46 26.91 14.68
CA HIS A 95 -5.08 27.24 15.10
C HIS A 95 -4.92 28.76 15.29
N TRP A 96 -5.42 29.58 14.38
CA TRP A 96 -5.40 31.03 14.53
C TRP A 96 -6.12 31.50 15.80
N PHE A 97 -7.31 30.96 16.08
CA PHE A 97 -8.03 31.29 17.30
C PHE A 97 -7.30 30.81 18.56
N LEU A 98 -6.64 29.66 18.53
CA LEU A 98 -5.79 29.21 19.64
C LEU A 98 -4.66 30.20 19.90
N LYS A 99 -3.88 30.56 18.87
CA LYS A 99 -2.79 31.56 18.97
C LYS A 99 -3.27 32.88 19.57
N ARG A 100 -4.43 33.38 19.11
CA ARG A 100 -5.05 34.61 19.67
C ARG A 100 -5.31 34.46 21.17
N ASN A 101 -5.92 33.35 21.58
CA ASN A 101 -6.27 33.13 22.99
C ASN A 101 -5.03 32.95 23.87
N GLU A 102 -3.97 32.33 23.35
CA GLU A 102 -2.67 32.22 24.03
C GLU A 102 -2.04 33.59 24.24
N LYS A 103 -1.93 34.42 23.19
CA LYS A 103 -1.43 35.80 23.30
C LYS A 103 -2.18 36.62 24.34
N TRP A 104 -3.52 36.48 24.41
CA TRP A 104 -4.31 37.18 25.41
C TRP A 104 -4.11 36.64 26.83
N LEU A 105 -3.97 35.32 26.99
CA LEU A 105 -3.67 34.72 28.29
C LEU A 105 -2.28 35.15 28.79
N GLU A 106 -1.28 35.14 27.93
CA GLU A 106 0.08 35.64 28.22
C GLU A 106 0.04 37.10 28.65
N LYS A 107 -0.67 37.96 27.91
CA LYS A 107 -0.84 39.35 28.29
C LYS A 107 -1.50 39.52 29.66
N VAL A 108 -2.53 38.72 29.95
CA VAL A 108 -3.19 38.74 31.26
C VAL A 108 -2.22 38.31 32.36
N GLN A 109 -1.44 37.25 32.13
CA GLN A 109 -0.41 36.79 33.08
C GLN A 109 0.66 37.86 33.34
N TRP A 110 1.07 38.58 32.30
CA TRP A 110 2.03 39.67 32.41
C TRP A 110 1.48 40.88 33.20
N ASP A 111 0.21 41.22 33.01
CA ASP A 111 -0.45 42.34 33.70
C ASP A 111 -0.72 42.06 35.19
N LEU A 112 -0.68 40.79 35.63
CA LEU A 112 -1.03 40.38 37.00
C LEU A 112 0.13 40.65 37.99
N PRO A 113 -0.18 40.94 39.27
CA PRO A 113 0.84 40.99 40.31
C PRO A 113 1.64 39.67 40.36
N SER A 114 2.97 39.77 40.51
CA SER A 114 3.85 38.59 40.45
C SER A 114 3.56 37.57 41.55
N GLU A 115 3.12 38.03 42.73
CA GLU A 115 2.81 37.16 43.87
C GLU A 115 1.29 36.84 43.89
N PRO A 116 0.89 35.57 43.75
CA PRO A 116 -0.53 35.18 43.73
C PRO A 116 -1.33 35.59 44.97
N SER A 117 -0.68 35.70 46.13
CA SER A 117 -1.34 36.14 47.37
C SER A 117 -1.79 37.61 47.35
N SER A 118 -1.30 38.40 46.39
CA SER A 118 -1.68 39.81 46.19
C SER A 118 -2.78 40.01 45.16
N TRP A 119 -3.32 38.93 44.59
CA TRP A 119 -4.36 39.00 43.57
C TRP A 119 -5.71 39.41 44.17
N THR A 120 -6.42 40.27 43.45
CA THR A 120 -7.81 40.62 43.78
C THR A 120 -8.78 39.58 43.21
N ASP A 121 -10.03 39.57 43.68
CA ASP A 121 -11.10 38.74 43.10
C ASP A 121 -11.29 38.99 41.59
N SER A 122 -11.08 40.24 41.16
CA SER A 122 -11.13 40.62 39.75
C SER A 122 -10.01 39.98 38.93
N ASP A 123 -8.81 39.90 39.51
CA ASP A 123 -7.64 39.28 38.90
C ASP A 123 -7.83 37.78 38.73
N HIS A 124 -8.30 37.09 39.79
CA HIS A 124 -8.67 35.68 39.72
C HIS A 124 -9.72 35.41 38.63
N LYS A 125 -10.76 36.26 38.55
CA LYS A 125 -11.80 36.13 37.54
C LYS A 125 -11.27 36.38 36.13
N ARG A 126 -10.41 37.37 35.94
CA ARG A 126 -9.79 37.69 34.66
C ARG A 126 -8.93 36.51 34.19
N PHE A 127 -7.99 36.06 35.01
CA PHE A 127 -7.15 34.89 34.69
C PHE A 127 -7.99 33.66 34.36
N THR A 128 -8.97 33.32 35.19
CA THR A 128 -9.83 32.15 34.98
C THR A 128 -10.57 32.20 33.64
N ASN A 129 -11.08 33.37 33.25
CA ASN A 129 -11.82 33.51 31.99
C ASN A 129 -10.92 33.29 30.77
N PHE A 130 -9.74 33.91 30.75
CA PHE A 130 -8.81 33.76 29.62
C PHE A 130 -8.20 32.36 29.55
N SER A 131 -7.93 31.74 30.70
CA SER A 131 -7.54 30.32 30.76
C SER A 131 -8.62 29.42 30.17
N ARG A 132 -9.90 29.64 30.50
CA ARG A 132 -11.02 28.89 29.89
C ARG A 132 -11.13 29.12 28.40
N TYR A 133 -10.98 30.35 27.92
CA TYR A 133 -11.04 30.63 26.48
C TYR A 133 -9.92 29.93 25.72
N LYS A 134 -8.68 29.95 26.25
CA LYS A 134 -7.56 29.17 25.69
C LYS A 134 -7.89 27.69 25.65
N THR A 135 -8.36 27.10 26.75
CA THR A 135 -8.73 25.67 26.79
C THR A 135 -9.83 25.33 25.78
N THR A 136 -10.83 26.19 25.59
CA THR A 136 -11.88 25.98 24.59
C THR A 136 -11.33 26.04 23.16
N ALA A 137 -10.48 27.02 22.84
CA ALA A 137 -9.85 27.14 21.53
C ALA A 137 -8.90 25.97 21.24
N GLU A 138 -8.14 25.53 22.24
CA GLU A 138 -7.23 24.38 22.16
C GLU A 138 -7.98 23.09 21.84
N ARG A 139 -9.09 22.83 22.55
CA ARG A 139 -9.94 21.67 22.28
C ARG A 139 -10.55 21.70 20.88
N ALA A 140 -10.92 22.88 20.38
CA ALA A 140 -11.41 23.04 19.02
C ALA A 140 -10.31 22.71 17.99
N PHE A 141 -9.10 23.27 18.17
CA PHE A 141 -7.96 22.97 17.32
C PHE A 141 -7.66 21.48 17.25
N PHE A 142 -7.49 20.82 18.40
CA PHE A 142 -7.18 19.38 18.42
C PHE A 142 -8.29 18.51 17.83
N ARG A 143 -9.56 18.93 17.90
CA ARG A 143 -10.66 18.23 17.24
C ARG A 143 -10.48 18.25 15.72
N HIS A 144 -10.37 19.45 15.13
CA HIS A 144 -10.24 19.60 13.68
C HIS A 144 -8.93 18.98 13.17
N TYR A 145 -7.83 19.16 13.90
CA TYR A 145 -6.55 18.54 13.55
C TYR A 145 -6.64 17.00 13.54
N LYS A 146 -7.31 16.39 14.53
CA LYS A 146 -7.51 14.93 14.56
C LYS A 146 -8.37 14.44 13.39
N GLU A 147 -9.39 15.20 12.99
CA GLU A 147 -10.23 14.88 11.85
C GLU A 147 -9.48 14.98 10.52
N LEU A 148 -8.66 16.02 10.35
CA LEU A 148 -7.75 16.20 9.22
C LEU A 148 -6.75 15.04 9.10
N GLU A 149 -6.06 14.70 10.18
CA GLU A 149 -5.11 13.57 10.22
C GLU A 149 -5.79 12.23 9.93
N ALA A 150 -7.01 12.02 10.45
CA ALA A 150 -7.78 10.82 10.16
C ALA A 150 -8.23 10.74 8.68
N TYR A 151 -8.45 11.88 8.02
CA TYR A 151 -8.75 11.94 6.60
C TYR A 151 -7.54 11.53 5.75
N TYR A 152 -6.40 12.20 5.93
CA TYR A 152 -5.18 11.87 5.18
C TYR A 152 -4.65 10.46 5.48
N GLY A 153 -4.75 10.01 6.74
CA GLY A 153 -4.43 8.64 7.10
C GLY A 153 -5.33 7.60 6.44
N ARG A 154 -6.59 7.92 6.10
CA ARG A 154 -7.47 7.03 5.31
C ARG A 154 -7.05 6.97 3.85
N LEU A 155 -6.65 8.09 3.26
CA LEU A 155 -6.16 8.16 1.89
C LEU A 155 -4.89 7.34 1.70
N ASP A 156 -3.89 7.55 2.55
CA ASP A 156 -2.62 6.79 2.52
C ASP A 156 -2.86 5.28 2.66
N ARG A 157 -3.70 4.86 3.64
CA ARG A 157 -4.08 3.45 3.78
C ARG A 157 -4.75 2.88 2.53
N ALA A 158 -5.64 3.64 1.89
CA ALA A 158 -6.31 3.20 0.66
C ALA A 158 -5.33 3.07 -0.51
N GLU A 159 -4.38 4.00 -0.64
CA GLU A 159 -3.32 3.96 -1.64
C GLU A 159 -2.38 2.77 -1.43
N GLN A 160 -1.93 2.54 -0.19
CA GLN A 160 -1.11 1.39 0.16
C GLN A 160 -1.81 0.05 -0.15
N LEU A 161 -3.11 -0.06 0.13
CA LEU A 161 -3.90 -1.25 -0.22
C LEU A 161 -3.97 -1.46 -1.73
N ARG A 162 -4.18 -0.38 -2.51
CA ARG A 162 -4.19 -0.44 -3.98
C ARG A 162 -2.83 -0.84 -4.54
N SER A 163 -1.74 -0.28 -4.00
CA SER A 163 -0.37 -0.61 -4.37
C SER A 163 -0.07 -2.10 -4.14
N ARG A 164 -0.40 -2.62 -2.94
CA ARG A 164 -0.25 -4.05 -2.63
C ARG A 164 -1.08 -4.95 -3.54
N ALA A 165 -2.30 -4.55 -3.88
CA ALA A 165 -3.14 -5.30 -4.82
C ALA A 165 -2.51 -5.35 -6.22
N ARG A 166 -1.95 -4.22 -6.69
CA ARG A 166 -1.22 -4.14 -7.96
C ARG A 166 0.03 -5.01 -7.96
N ASP A 167 0.84 -4.96 -6.91
CA ASP A 167 2.04 -5.79 -6.76
C ASP A 167 1.70 -7.28 -6.77
N ARG A 168 0.60 -7.66 -6.09
CA ARG A 168 0.12 -9.04 -6.08
C ARG A 168 -0.32 -9.48 -7.49
N LEU A 169 -1.04 -8.64 -8.21
CA LEU A 169 -1.45 -8.92 -9.59
C LEU A 169 -0.24 -9.11 -10.51
N ILE A 170 0.76 -8.24 -10.42
CA ILE A 170 2.00 -8.35 -11.22
C ILE A 170 2.72 -9.67 -10.92
N ARG A 171 2.85 -10.05 -9.65
CA ARG A 171 3.48 -11.33 -9.27
C ARG A 171 2.74 -12.53 -9.84
N LEU A 172 1.41 -12.54 -9.75
CA LEU A 172 0.59 -13.61 -10.33
C LEU A 172 0.74 -13.67 -11.86
N GLN A 173 0.79 -12.52 -12.53
CA GLN A 173 0.98 -12.46 -13.97
C GLN A 173 2.35 -13.01 -14.38
N ILE A 174 3.42 -12.63 -13.67
CA ILE A 174 4.77 -13.17 -13.90
C ILE A 174 4.78 -14.69 -13.69
N GLN A 175 4.20 -15.17 -12.60
CA GLN A 175 4.11 -16.60 -12.32
C GLN A 175 3.39 -17.35 -13.44
N TRP A 176 2.25 -16.83 -13.90
CA TRP A 176 1.50 -17.43 -15.00
C TRP A 176 2.28 -17.42 -16.31
N CYS A 177 2.92 -16.31 -16.68
CA CYS A 177 3.78 -16.24 -17.86
C CYS A 177 4.93 -17.24 -17.78
N ASN A 178 5.59 -17.35 -16.63
CA ASN A 178 6.68 -18.29 -16.40
C ASN A 178 6.20 -19.74 -16.47
N GLU A 179 5.04 -20.05 -15.88
CA GLU A 179 4.44 -21.38 -15.96
C GLU A 179 4.05 -21.73 -17.39
N LYS A 180 3.44 -20.79 -18.12
CA LYS A 180 3.15 -20.95 -19.55
C LYS A 180 4.40 -21.17 -20.38
N GLN A 181 5.46 -20.39 -20.15
CA GLN A 181 6.75 -20.56 -20.81
C GLN A 181 7.38 -21.91 -20.47
N LYS A 182 7.31 -22.35 -19.21
CA LYS A 182 7.82 -23.65 -18.77
C LYS A 182 7.05 -24.80 -19.41
N THR A 183 5.71 -24.76 -19.39
CA THR A 183 4.87 -25.75 -20.07
C THR A 183 5.17 -25.78 -21.56
N MET A 184 5.27 -24.62 -22.22
CA MET A 184 5.60 -24.56 -23.64
C MET A 184 7.01 -25.08 -23.93
N ALA A 185 7.98 -24.80 -23.07
CA ALA A 185 9.33 -25.36 -23.17
C ALA A 185 9.35 -26.89 -22.95
N GLU A 186 8.51 -27.42 -22.06
CA GLU A 186 8.35 -28.87 -21.86
C GLU A 186 7.65 -29.53 -23.06
N GLU A 187 6.61 -28.91 -23.61
CA GLU A 187 5.90 -29.39 -24.81
C GLU A 187 6.79 -29.39 -26.07
N LEU A 188 7.69 -28.42 -26.19
CA LEU A 188 8.64 -28.29 -27.30
C LEU A 188 9.95 -29.03 -27.07
N LYS A 189 10.09 -29.77 -25.97
CA LYS A 189 11.26 -30.57 -25.65
C LYS A 189 11.00 -32.06 -25.80
N LEU A 190 11.98 -32.77 -26.37
CA LEU A 190 12.08 -34.22 -26.29
C LEU A 190 13.28 -34.61 -25.43
N GLN A 191 13.12 -35.70 -24.68
CA GLN A 191 14.18 -36.23 -23.83
C GLN A 191 14.36 -37.72 -24.10
N GLN A 192 15.62 -38.15 -24.14
CA GLN A 192 16.00 -39.53 -24.32
C GLN A 192 17.03 -39.89 -23.25
N VAL A 193 16.81 -41.00 -22.57
CA VAL A 193 17.80 -41.58 -21.66
C VAL A 193 18.66 -42.55 -22.44
N ILE A 194 19.96 -42.51 -22.19
CA ILE A 194 20.95 -43.39 -22.78
C ILE A 194 21.68 -44.06 -21.64
N GLU A 195 21.85 -45.36 -21.70
CA GLU A 195 22.60 -46.10 -20.71
C GLU A 195 23.82 -46.73 -21.37
N VAL A 196 24.98 -46.53 -20.77
CA VAL A 196 26.25 -47.02 -21.26
C VAL A 196 26.83 -48.00 -20.25
N GLU A 197 26.94 -49.25 -20.65
CA GLU A 197 27.46 -50.34 -19.81
C GLU A 197 28.69 -50.97 -20.44
N VAL A 198 29.60 -51.50 -19.62
CA VAL A 198 30.76 -52.27 -20.06
C VAL A 198 30.53 -53.74 -19.73
N VAL A 199 30.19 -54.53 -20.75
CA VAL A 199 29.92 -55.97 -20.60
C VAL A 199 31.08 -56.76 -21.20
N ASN A 200 31.78 -57.55 -20.38
CA ASN A 200 32.96 -58.32 -20.79
C ASN A 200 34.06 -57.48 -21.46
N GLY A 201 34.25 -56.23 -21.00
CA GLY A 201 35.23 -55.30 -21.57
C GLY A 201 34.79 -54.60 -22.86
N GLN A 202 33.56 -54.83 -23.32
CA GLN A 202 32.99 -54.15 -24.49
C GLN A 202 31.94 -53.11 -24.05
N THR A 203 32.13 -51.87 -24.46
CA THR A 203 31.16 -50.79 -24.27
C THR A 203 29.88 -51.08 -25.08
N ARG A 204 28.72 -50.96 -24.44
CA ARG A 204 27.40 -51.08 -25.07
C ARG A 204 26.56 -49.87 -24.72
N THR A 205 25.81 -49.39 -25.70
CA THR A 205 24.98 -48.19 -25.60
C THR A 205 23.53 -48.54 -25.86
N PHE A 206 22.67 -48.25 -24.89
CA PHE A 206 21.24 -48.50 -24.95
C PHE A 206 20.47 -47.19 -24.97
N PHE A 207 19.39 -47.13 -25.77
CA PHE A 207 18.59 -45.93 -25.97
C PHE A 207 17.16 -46.16 -25.47
N PHE A 208 16.69 -45.26 -24.60
CA PHE A 208 15.37 -45.33 -23.98
C PHE A 208 14.65 -43.98 -24.10
N PRO A 209 13.65 -43.86 -24.98
CA PRO A 209 13.29 -44.74 -26.10
C PRO A 209 14.36 -44.80 -27.21
N SER A 210 14.23 -45.71 -28.19
CA SER A 210 15.13 -45.76 -29.36
C SER A 210 14.97 -44.52 -30.26
N ASN A 211 15.98 -44.20 -31.08
CA ASN A 211 15.90 -43.06 -32.01
C ASN A 211 14.66 -43.12 -32.93
N GLN A 212 14.28 -44.31 -33.38
CA GLN A 212 13.07 -44.49 -34.20
C GLN A 212 11.78 -44.23 -33.41
N GLN A 213 11.73 -44.63 -32.14
CA GLN A 213 10.60 -44.33 -31.26
C GLN A 213 10.50 -42.83 -30.99
N MET A 214 11.63 -42.15 -30.77
CA MET A 214 11.69 -40.69 -30.60
C MET A 214 11.18 -39.94 -31.84
N MET A 215 11.57 -40.34 -33.05
CA MET A 215 11.03 -39.74 -34.29
C MET A 215 9.52 -39.94 -34.44
N LYS A 216 9.01 -41.13 -34.09
CA LYS A 216 7.56 -41.41 -34.10
C LYS A 216 6.79 -40.59 -33.06
N GLU A 217 7.40 -40.33 -31.91
CA GLU A 217 6.83 -39.46 -30.90
C GLU A 217 6.79 -38.01 -31.36
N ALA A 218 7.88 -37.49 -31.92
CA ALA A 218 7.95 -36.15 -32.48
C ALA A 218 6.86 -35.90 -33.54
N ALA A 219 6.66 -36.86 -34.45
CA ALA A 219 5.68 -36.77 -35.52
C ALA A 219 4.21 -36.76 -35.04
N LYS A 220 3.92 -37.19 -33.80
CA LYS A 220 2.58 -37.14 -33.21
C LYS A 220 2.26 -35.81 -32.53
N ARG A 221 3.27 -34.97 -32.27
CA ARG A 221 3.08 -33.70 -31.56
C ARG A 221 2.49 -32.64 -32.50
N PRO A 222 1.64 -31.72 -31.99
CA PRO A 222 1.03 -30.67 -32.81
C PRO A 222 2.04 -29.62 -33.30
N GLN A 223 3.18 -29.49 -32.61
CA GLN A 223 4.29 -28.63 -32.98
C GLN A 223 5.57 -29.45 -32.99
N VAL A 224 6.47 -29.14 -33.93
CA VAL A 224 7.78 -29.80 -34.01
C VAL A 224 8.59 -29.41 -32.77
N PRO A 225 9.19 -30.38 -32.06
CA PRO A 225 10.09 -30.08 -30.94
C PRO A 225 11.23 -29.17 -31.39
N LEU A 226 11.63 -28.23 -30.53
CA LEU A 226 12.76 -27.34 -30.81
C LEU A 226 14.03 -27.83 -30.13
N LEU A 227 13.90 -28.44 -28.94
CA LEU A 227 15.01 -28.87 -28.11
C LEU A 227 14.99 -30.39 -27.92
N PHE A 228 16.16 -31.01 -28.03
CA PHE A 228 16.38 -32.42 -27.71
C PHE A 228 17.45 -32.54 -26.64
N GLU A 229 17.13 -33.19 -25.52
CA GLU A 229 18.09 -33.45 -24.44
C GLU A 229 18.34 -34.96 -24.32
N ARG A 230 19.62 -35.35 -24.26
CA ARG A 230 20.02 -36.71 -23.91
C ARG A 230 20.65 -36.74 -22.52
N TYR A 231 20.20 -37.66 -21.69
CA TYR A 231 20.84 -37.99 -20.41
C TYR A 231 21.57 -39.31 -20.55
N ILE A 232 22.89 -39.30 -20.42
CA ILE A 232 23.75 -40.47 -20.65
C ILE A 232 24.21 -40.99 -19.29
N SER A 233 23.64 -42.09 -18.83
CA SER A 233 24.00 -42.76 -17.59
C SER A 233 25.20 -43.68 -17.78
N PHE A 234 26.12 -43.67 -16.83
CA PHE A 234 27.32 -44.49 -16.76
C PHE A 234 27.37 -45.25 -15.43
N PRO A 235 26.57 -46.33 -15.25
CA PRO A 235 26.49 -47.08 -14.00
C PRO A 235 27.83 -47.65 -13.50
N GLN A 236 28.78 -47.85 -14.42
CA GLN A 236 30.08 -48.48 -14.19
C GLN A 236 31.25 -47.50 -14.42
N GLY A 237 30.95 -46.20 -14.54
CA GLY A 237 31.91 -45.16 -14.91
C GLY A 237 31.98 -44.91 -16.42
N VAL A 238 32.59 -43.78 -16.79
CA VAL A 238 32.68 -43.32 -18.18
C VAL A 238 33.75 -44.13 -18.95
N PRO A 239 33.37 -44.90 -19.99
CA PRO A 239 34.33 -45.63 -20.80
C PRO A 239 35.06 -44.71 -21.82
N PRO A 240 36.18 -45.14 -22.41
CA PRO A 240 37.01 -44.29 -23.28
C PRO A 240 36.27 -43.69 -24.48
N GLU A 241 35.32 -44.42 -25.07
CA GLU A 241 34.51 -43.94 -26.19
C GLU A 241 33.64 -42.71 -25.82
N TYR A 242 33.46 -42.48 -24.53
CA TYR A 242 32.66 -41.41 -23.94
C TYR A 242 33.50 -40.40 -23.16
N ASP A 243 34.83 -40.42 -23.25
CA ASP A 243 35.70 -39.47 -22.53
C ASP A 243 35.34 -38.01 -22.80
N TRP A 244 34.79 -37.70 -23.97
CA TRP A 244 34.29 -36.38 -24.35
C TRP A 244 33.14 -35.87 -23.46
N THR A 245 32.47 -36.71 -22.67
CA THR A 245 31.44 -36.27 -21.70
C THR A 245 32.05 -35.67 -20.42
N ARG A 246 33.36 -35.79 -20.21
CA ARG A 246 34.07 -35.23 -19.05
C ARG A 246 34.39 -33.75 -19.30
N LEU A 247 33.41 -32.86 -19.06
CA LEU A 247 33.62 -31.41 -19.16
C LEU A 247 33.76 -30.77 -17.77
N ASP A 248 34.96 -30.24 -17.52
CA ASP A 248 35.40 -29.33 -16.44
C ASP A 248 35.72 -29.95 -15.06
N GLU A 249 36.89 -29.60 -14.51
CA GLU A 249 37.41 -30.08 -13.21
C GLU A 249 36.47 -29.77 -12.04
N PHE A 250 35.57 -28.80 -12.20
CA PHE A 250 34.61 -28.33 -11.19
C PHE A 250 33.27 -29.10 -11.15
N ARG A 251 32.99 -30.00 -12.10
CA ARG A 251 31.76 -30.82 -12.16
C ARG A 251 31.91 -32.25 -11.61
N LYS A 252 32.99 -32.55 -10.86
CA LYS A 252 33.34 -33.85 -10.25
C LYS A 252 32.41 -34.35 -9.12
N ARG A 253 31.13 -33.95 -9.08
CA ARG A 253 30.21 -34.35 -7.99
C ARG A 253 29.10 -35.30 -8.45
N THR A 254 29.10 -35.71 -9.72
CA THR A 254 28.11 -36.65 -10.29
C THR A 254 28.73 -37.47 -11.44
N ASP A 255 29.80 -38.23 -11.17
CA ASP A 255 30.66 -38.96 -12.14
C ASP A 255 29.95 -40.04 -13.01
N MET A 256 28.63 -40.08 -13.03
CA MET A 256 27.84 -41.16 -13.62
C MET A 256 26.76 -40.67 -14.60
N ILE A 257 26.65 -39.37 -14.88
CA ILE A 257 25.65 -38.84 -15.84
C ILE A 257 26.26 -37.74 -16.72
N GLY A 258 26.28 -37.98 -18.03
CA GLY A 258 26.51 -36.97 -19.07
C GLY A 258 25.21 -36.35 -19.57
N VAL A 259 25.26 -35.12 -20.08
CA VAL A 259 24.10 -34.45 -20.67
C VAL A 259 24.49 -33.82 -22.01
N GLN A 260 23.70 -34.10 -23.06
CA GLN A 260 23.77 -33.37 -24.32
C GLN A 260 22.49 -32.57 -24.53
N LYS A 261 22.64 -31.33 -25.00
CA LYS A 261 21.53 -30.48 -25.42
C LYS A 261 21.78 -30.02 -26.84
N MET A 262 20.80 -30.20 -27.71
CA MET A 262 20.89 -29.83 -29.13
C MET A 262 19.51 -29.45 -29.67
N SER A 263 19.45 -28.75 -30.80
CA SER A 263 18.15 -28.55 -31.46
C SER A 263 17.60 -29.89 -31.96
N TYR A 264 16.27 -30.01 -32.13
CA TYR A 264 15.69 -31.23 -32.70
C TYR A 264 16.24 -31.53 -34.10
N ASP A 265 16.48 -30.51 -34.90
CA ASP A 265 17.07 -30.63 -36.23
C ASP A 265 18.51 -31.16 -36.17
N THR A 266 19.34 -30.56 -35.30
CA THR A 266 20.71 -31.06 -35.02
C THR A 266 20.69 -32.50 -34.53
N TRP A 267 19.70 -32.90 -33.72
CA TRP A 267 19.58 -34.29 -33.30
C TRP A 267 19.33 -35.25 -34.48
N LEU A 268 18.52 -34.86 -35.46
CA LEU A 268 18.29 -35.66 -36.68
C LEU A 268 19.59 -35.86 -37.48
N GLU A 269 20.43 -34.84 -37.58
CA GLU A 269 21.76 -34.94 -38.20
C GLU A 269 22.70 -35.85 -37.40
N VAL A 270 22.70 -35.70 -36.07
CA VAL A 270 23.53 -36.47 -35.16
C VAL A 270 23.22 -37.96 -35.24
N ILE A 271 21.94 -38.36 -35.25
CA ILE A 271 21.59 -39.79 -35.34
C ILE A 271 21.94 -40.40 -36.70
N GLN A 272 21.94 -39.61 -37.78
CA GLN A 272 22.40 -40.06 -39.10
C GLN A 272 23.92 -40.27 -39.10
N ARG A 273 24.67 -39.34 -38.53
CA ARG A 273 26.13 -39.44 -38.35
C ARG A 273 26.51 -40.64 -37.47
N GLU A 274 25.80 -40.84 -36.36
CA GLU A 274 25.99 -41.99 -35.44
C GLU A 274 25.67 -43.32 -36.13
N ALA A 275 24.63 -43.38 -36.97
CA ALA A 275 24.32 -44.57 -37.74
C ALA A 275 25.39 -44.86 -38.81
N ALA A 276 25.90 -43.83 -39.47
CA ALA A 276 26.93 -43.95 -40.51
C ALA A 276 28.30 -44.39 -39.96
N SER A 277 28.63 -44.05 -38.71
CA SER A 277 29.89 -44.48 -38.08
C SER A 277 29.93 -45.99 -37.80
N GLY A 278 28.75 -46.62 -37.65
CA GLY A 278 28.61 -48.03 -37.32
C GLY A 278 29.10 -48.42 -35.91
N SER A 279 29.52 -47.46 -35.08
CA SER A 279 30.04 -47.73 -33.74
C SER A 279 28.96 -48.15 -32.75
N GLY A 280 27.71 -47.74 -32.99
CA GLY A 280 26.61 -47.91 -32.04
C GLY A 280 26.70 -46.98 -30.82
N HIS A 281 27.70 -46.09 -30.77
CA HIS A 281 27.92 -45.16 -29.67
C HIS A 281 27.46 -43.74 -30.01
N VAL A 282 27.15 -42.98 -28.96
CA VAL A 282 26.83 -41.55 -29.09
C VAL A 282 28.11 -40.74 -29.17
N GLY A 283 28.15 -39.80 -30.11
CA GLY A 283 29.29 -38.90 -30.30
C GLY A 283 29.04 -37.50 -29.73
N PRO A 284 30.09 -36.66 -29.61
CA PRO A 284 29.97 -35.29 -29.10
C PRO A 284 29.10 -34.42 -30.02
N VAL A 285 28.48 -33.39 -29.44
CA VAL A 285 27.65 -32.40 -30.14
C VAL A 285 28.08 -31.00 -29.71
N VAL A 286 28.08 -30.08 -30.66
CA VAL A 286 28.37 -28.66 -30.43
C VAL A 286 27.25 -28.07 -29.56
N PRO A 287 27.54 -27.48 -28.38
CA PRO A 287 26.52 -26.91 -27.52
C PRO A 287 25.72 -25.80 -28.22
N ILE A 288 24.41 -25.73 -27.98
CA ILE A 288 23.54 -24.66 -28.53
C ILE A 288 24.03 -23.26 -28.13
N ASP A 289 24.65 -23.15 -26.95
CA ASP A 289 25.19 -21.89 -26.40
C ASP A 289 26.63 -21.58 -26.84
N SER A 290 27.22 -22.38 -27.74
CA SER A 290 28.54 -22.04 -28.28
C SER A 290 28.39 -20.99 -29.37
N ASP A 291 28.92 -19.79 -29.11
CA ASP A 291 29.02 -18.72 -30.10
C ASP A 291 29.61 -19.30 -31.40
N PRO A 292 29.02 -19.02 -32.58
CA PRO A 292 29.66 -19.38 -33.83
C PRO A 292 31.03 -18.69 -33.85
N GLU A 293 32.11 -19.47 -33.97
CA GLU A 293 33.44 -18.91 -34.21
C GLU A 293 33.30 -17.90 -35.37
N PRO A 294 33.74 -16.64 -35.19
CA PRO A 294 33.61 -15.65 -36.24
C PRO A 294 34.35 -16.17 -37.46
N GLU A 295 33.62 -16.43 -38.54
CA GLU A 295 34.18 -16.80 -39.84
C GLU A 295 35.34 -15.87 -40.13
N SER A 296 36.55 -16.45 -40.19
CA SER A 296 37.79 -15.74 -40.47
C SER A 296 37.60 -14.92 -41.76
N ARG A 297 37.46 -13.61 -41.60
CA ARG A 297 37.35 -12.65 -42.70
C ARG A 297 38.63 -12.77 -43.55
N PRO A 298 38.55 -12.99 -44.87
CA PRO A 298 39.75 -13.09 -45.69
C PRO A 298 40.53 -11.76 -45.63
N PRO A 299 41.88 -11.81 -45.66
CA PRO A 299 42.71 -10.62 -45.51
C PRO A 299 42.49 -9.66 -46.68
N ALA A 300 42.34 -8.39 -46.35
CA ALA A 300 42.22 -7.27 -47.29
C ALA A 300 43.54 -6.98 -48.00
#